data_AF-A0A1W6S2L0-F1
#
_entry.id   AF-A0A1W6S2L0-F1
#
_cell.length_a   1.000
_cell.length_b   1.000
_cell.length_c   1.000
_cell.angle_alpha   90.00
_cell.angle_beta   90.00
_cell.angle_gamma   90.00
#
_symmetry.space_group_name_H-M   'P 1'
#
loop_
_entity.id
_entity.type
_entity.pdbx_description
1 polymer ?
#
loop_
_entity_poly.entity_id
_entity_poly.type
_entity_poly.pdbx_seq_one_letter_code
_entity_poly.pdbx_strand_id
1 'polypeptide(L)'
;DVLNKFQKDLMAKRTAEFNKKADENKVKGEAFLTENKNKPGVVVLPSGLQYKVINSGNGVKPGKSDTVTVEYTGRLIDGTVFDSTEKTGKPATFQVSQVIPGWTEALQLMPAGST
;
A
#
# COMPACT_ATOMS: atom_id res chain seq x y z
N ASP A 1 17.06 -36.40 -18.83
CA ASP A 1 17.59 -35.02 -18.87
C ASP A 1 16.77 -33.95 -19.58
N VAL A 2 15.72 -34.27 -20.36
CA VAL A 2 14.89 -33.23 -21.03
C VAL A 2 14.00 -32.44 -20.06
N LEU A 3 13.43 -33.11 -19.05
CA LEU A 3 12.56 -32.48 -18.05
C LEU A 3 13.29 -31.44 -17.18
N ASN A 4 14.52 -31.75 -16.76
CA ASN A 4 15.35 -30.83 -15.98
C ASN A 4 15.73 -29.57 -16.77
N LYS A 5 16.03 -29.71 -18.06
CA LYS A 5 16.30 -28.57 -18.95
C LYS A 5 15.06 -27.71 -19.14
N PHE A 6 13.91 -28.32 -19.41
CA PHE A 6 12.63 -27.60 -19.53
C PHE A 6 12.27 -26.82 -18.26
N GLN A 7 12.47 -27.43 -17.08
CA GLN A 7 12.25 -26.74 -15.79
C GLN A 7 13.18 -25.54 -15.61
N LYS A 8 14.48 -25.69 -15.92
CA LYS A 8 15.45 -24.59 -15.86
C LYS A 8 15.08 -23.44 -16.82
N ASP A 9 14.72 -23.77 -18.05
CA ASP A 9 14.34 -22.78 -19.06
C ASP A 9 13.05 -22.03 -18.65
N LEU A 10 12.06 -22.74 -18.10
CA LEU A 10 10.84 -22.13 -17.54
C LEU A 10 11.14 -21.22 -16.34
N MET A 11 12.00 -21.64 -15.42
CA MET A 11 12.41 -20.80 -14.29
C MET A 11 13.12 -19.54 -14.77
N ALA A 12 14.09 -19.68 -15.70
CA ALA A 12 14.80 -18.54 -16.28
C ALA A 12 13.84 -17.55 -16.96
N LYS A 13 12.88 -18.07 -17.74
CA LYS A 13 11.86 -17.23 -18.38
C LYS A 13 10.97 -16.51 -17.35
N ARG A 14 10.51 -17.21 -16.31
CA ARG A 14 9.72 -16.59 -15.23
C ARG A 14 10.51 -15.52 -14.48
N THR A 15 11.79 -15.77 -14.17
CA THR A 15 12.65 -14.79 -13.51
C THR A 15 12.88 -13.56 -14.40
N ALA A 16 13.12 -13.74 -15.69
CA ALA A 16 13.27 -12.63 -16.63
C ALA A 16 11.98 -11.79 -16.74
N GLU A 17 10.81 -12.45 -16.86
CA GLU A 17 9.51 -11.77 -16.88
C GLU A 17 9.21 -11.05 -15.55
N PHE A 18 9.55 -11.66 -14.42
CA PHE A 18 9.40 -11.05 -13.09
C PHE A 18 10.28 -9.81 -12.94
N ASN A 19 11.57 -9.89 -13.30
CA ASN A 19 12.50 -8.77 -13.23
C ASN A 19 12.05 -7.63 -14.14
N LYS A 20 11.63 -7.94 -15.38
CA LYS A 20 11.08 -6.93 -16.29
C LYS A 20 9.87 -6.21 -15.68
N LYS A 21 8.93 -6.94 -15.09
CA LYS A 21 7.78 -6.34 -14.39
C LYS A 21 8.21 -5.52 -13.18
N ALA A 22 9.21 -5.97 -12.42
CA ALA A 22 9.72 -5.23 -11.28
C ALA A 22 10.31 -3.87 -11.70
N ASP A 23 11.09 -3.84 -12.78
CA ASP A 23 11.65 -2.60 -13.32
C ASP A 23 10.57 -1.65 -13.85
N GLU A 24 9.60 -2.17 -14.61
CA GLU A 24 8.45 -1.39 -15.07
C GLU A 24 7.64 -0.82 -13.90
N ASN A 25 7.38 -1.61 -12.87
CA ASN A 25 6.65 -1.18 -11.68
C ASN A 25 7.43 -0.14 -10.88
N LYS A 26 8.76 -0.28 -10.78
CA LYS A 26 9.61 0.70 -10.12
C LYS A 26 9.50 2.07 -10.81
N VAL A 27 9.69 2.10 -12.13
CA VAL A 27 9.59 3.35 -12.91
C VAL A 27 8.20 3.98 -12.77
N LYS A 28 7.13 3.20 -12.95
CA LYS A 28 5.75 3.70 -12.83
C LYS A 28 5.43 4.18 -11.41
N GLY A 29 5.91 3.47 -10.40
CA GLY A 29 5.73 3.83 -8.99
C GLY A 29 6.45 5.13 -8.62
N GLU A 30 7.70 5.29 -9.06
CA GLU A 30 8.47 6.53 -8.87
C GLU A 30 7.80 7.72 -9.55
N ALA A 31 7.29 7.54 -10.77
CA ALA A 31 6.53 8.57 -11.49
C ALA A 31 5.25 8.94 -10.73
N PHE A 32 4.47 7.94 -10.30
CA PHE A 32 3.23 8.16 -9.55
C PHE A 32 3.49 8.93 -8.25
N LEU A 33 4.49 8.53 -7.46
CA LEU A 33 4.85 9.21 -6.22
C LEU A 33 5.38 10.63 -6.47
N THR A 34 6.09 10.84 -7.58
CA THR A 34 6.59 12.16 -7.97
C THR A 34 5.46 13.11 -8.35
N GLU A 35 4.43 12.62 -9.01
CA GLU A 35 3.24 13.40 -9.34
C GLU A 35 2.37 13.62 -8.09
N ASN A 36 2.13 12.56 -7.31
CA ASN A 36 1.18 12.57 -6.20
C ASN A 36 1.57 13.54 -5.09
N LYS A 37 2.86 13.68 -4.76
CA LYS A 37 3.34 14.65 -3.78
C LYS A 37 3.00 16.11 -4.11
N ASN A 38 2.74 16.41 -5.38
CA ASN A 38 2.41 17.77 -5.82
C ASN A 38 0.89 18.02 -5.82
N LYS A 39 0.05 17.02 -5.50
CA LYS A 39 -1.41 17.17 -5.49
C LYS A 39 -1.87 17.95 -4.26
N PRO A 40 -2.93 18.78 -4.37
CA PRO A 40 -3.44 19.55 -3.25
C PRO A 40 -3.85 18.67 -2.06
N GLY A 41 -3.36 19.06 -0.88
CA GLY A 41 -3.61 18.38 0.39
C GLY A 41 -2.74 17.15 0.66
N VAL A 42 -1.85 16.78 -0.27
CA VAL A 42 -0.88 15.69 -0.02
C VAL A 42 0.26 16.24 0.84
N VAL A 43 0.60 15.46 1.88
CA VAL A 43 1.72 15.70 2.78
C VAL A 43 2.72 14.57 2.59
N VAL A 44 4.01 14.92 2.49
CA VAL A 44 5.11 13.97 2.37
C VAL A 44 5.88 13.90 3.69
N LEU A 45 6.10 12.70 4.19
CA LEU A 45 6.89 12.44 5.39
C LEU A 45 8.37 12.14 5.06
N PRO A 46 9.29 12.26 6.03
CA PRO A 46 10.70 11.91 5.83
C PRO A 46 10.94 10.46 5.38
N SER A 47 10.03 9.54 5.73
CA SER A 47 10.05 8.14 5.27
C SER A 47 9.78 7.98 3.76
N GLY A 48 9.30 9.04 3.10
CA GLY A 48 8.79 9.01 1.74
C GLY A 48 7.30 8.67 1.66
N LEU A 49 6.64 8.34 2.78
CA LEU A 49 5.20 8.14 2.82
C LEU A 49 4.47 9.42 2.43
N GLN A 50 3.44 9.27 1.61
CA GLN A 50 2.57 10.35 1.19
C GLN A 50 1.16 10.05 1.67
N TYR A 51 0.53 11.00 2.35
CA TYR A 51 -0.85 10.88 2.77
C TYR A 51 -1.62 12.15 2.49
N LYS A 52 -2.94 12.04 2.44
CA LYS A 52 -3.86 13.16 2.32
C LYS A 52 -5.01 12.91 3.28
N VAL A 53 -5.36 13.92 4.06
CA VAL A 53 -6.58 13.92 4.88
C VAL A 53 -7.74 14.32 3.97
N ILE A 54 -8.74 13.45 3.83
CA ILE A 54 -9.97 13.72 3.10
C ILE A 54 -10.98 14.39 4.03
N ASN A 55 -11.20 13.81 5.21
CA ASN A 55 -12.02 14.39 6.28
C ASN A 55 -11.24 14.28 7.59
N SER A 56 -11.19 15.36 8.37
CA SER A 56 -10.56 15.33 9.69
C SER A 56 -11.55 14.86 10.73
N GLY A 57 -11.17 13.82 11.48
CA GLY A 57 -11.83 13.42 12.71
C GLY A 57 -11.25 14.17 13.91
N ASN A 58 -11.96 14.06 15.04
CA ASN A 58 -11.59 14.69 16.31
C ASN A 58 -11.29 13.66 17.41
N GLY A 59 -11.18 12.37 17.05
CA GLY A 59 -10.90 11.30 17.99
C GLY A 59 -9.43 11.19 18.35
N VAL A 60 -9.11 10.19 19.18
CA VAL A 60 -7.73 9.91 19.59
C VAL A 60 -6.91 9.36 18.42
N LYS A 61 -5.61 9.63 18.44
CA LYS A 61 -4.65 8.99 17.53
C LYS A 61 -4.15 7.70 18.18
N PRO A 62 -4.16 6.56 17.47
CA PRO A 62 -3.67 5.30 18.01
C PRO A 62 -2.15 5.31 18.17
N GLY A 63 -1.65 4.65 19.20
CA GLY A 63 -0.25 4.26 19.33
C GLY A 63 0.08 2.98 18.56
N LYS A 64 1.36 2.61 18.52
CA LYS A 64 1.84 1.40 17.80
C LYS A 64 1.24 0.09 18.31
N SER A 65 0.96 0.02 19.61
CA SER A 65 0.45 -1.20 20.24
C SER A 65 -1.07 -1.31 20.17
N ASP A 66 -1.75 -0.24 19.73
CA ASP A 66 -3.20 -0.17 19.74
C ASP A 66 -3.80 -0.96 18.59
N THR A 67 -5.08 -1.29 18.78
CA THR A 67 -5.92 -1.94 17.78
C THR A 67 -6.84 -0.89 17.16
N VAL A 68 -6.89 -0.86 15.83
CA VAL A 68 -7.75 0.03 15.05
C VAL A 68 -8.76 -0.78 14.25
N THR A 69 -9.90 -0.18 13.97
CA THR A 69 -10.91 -0.70 13.05
C THR A 69 -11.10 0.29 11.92
N VAL A 70 -10.95 -0.17 10.68
CA VAL A 70 -10.93 0.69 9.50
C VAL A 70 -11.73 0.10 8.35
N GLU A 71 -12.30 0.98 7.55
CA GLU A 71 -12.75 0.68 6.20
C GLU A 71 -11.67 1.17 5.23
N TYR A 72 -11.31 0.34 4.25
CA TYR A 72 -10.26 0.68 3.29
C TYR A 72 -10.49 0.01 1.95
N THR A 73 -9.93 0.63 0.91
CA THR A 73 -9.82 0.04 -0.42
C THR A 73 -8.37 0.17 -0.90
N GLY A 74 -7.69 -0.97 -1.06
CA GLY A 74 -6.33 -1.08 -1.58
C GLY A 74 -6.33 -1.20 -3.10
N ARG A 75 -5.62 -0.28 -3.78
CA ARG A 75 -5.50 -0.25 -5.24
C ARG A 75 -4.05 -0.14 -5.67
N LEU A 76 -3.72 -0.76 -6.80
CA LEU A 76 -2.49 -0.48 -7.52
C LEU A 76 -2.57 0.91 -8.16
N ILE A 77 -1.42 1.44 -8.59
CA ILE A 77 -1.32 2.77 -9.23
C ILE A 77 -2.07 2.88 -10.56
N ASP A 78 -2.40 1.75 -11.18
CA ASP A 78 -3.24 1.68 -12.38
C ASP A 78 -4.75 1.64 -12.08
N GLY A 79 -5.13 1.67 -10.80
CA GLY A 79 -6.51 1.62 -10.33
C GLY A 79 -7.03 0.22 -10.04
N THR A 80 -6.26 -0.85 -10.33
CA THR A 80 -6.66 -2.23 -10.05
C THR A 80 -6.84 -2.43 -8.54
N VAL A 81 -8.06 -2.74 -8.11
CA VAL A 81 -8.38 -3.03 -6.71
C VAL A 81 -7.91 -4.44 -6.36
N PHE A 82 -6.94 -4.56 -5.45
CA PHE A 82 -6.47 -5.86 -4.97
C PHE A 82 -7.16 -6.29 -3.67
N ASP A 83 -7.56 -5.33 -2.83
CA ASP A 83 -8.23 -5.60 -1.56
C ASP A 83 -9.22 -4.48 -1.20
N SER A 84 -10.31 -4.80 -0.52
CA SER A 84 -11.31 -3.81 -0.09
C SER A 84 -12.27 -4.39 0.94
N THR A 85 -12.55 -3.62 2.00
CA THR A 85 -13.59 -3.94 2.99
C THR A 85 -15.01 -3.80 2.42
N GLU A 86 -15.19 -3.06 1.34
CA GLU A 86 -16.49 -2.95 0.65
C GLU A 86 -16.95 -4.32 0.12
N LYS A 87 -16.00 -5.18 -0.28
CA LYS A 87 -16.30 -6.55 -0.76
C LYS A 87 -16.88 -7.43 0.33
N THR A 88 -16.46 -7.24 1.58
CA THR A 88 -16.91 -8.03 2.74
C THR A 88 -18.05 -7.34 3.50
N GLY A 89 -18.29 -6.05 3.24
CA GLY A 89 -19.31 -5.24 3.90
C GLY A 89 -19.05 -5.02 5.39
N LYS A 90 -17.82 -5.28 5.86
CA LYS A 90 -17.44 -5.17 7.28
C LYS A 90 -16.09 -4.47 7.40
N PRO A 91 -15.94 -3.54 8.36
CA PRO A 91 -14.65 -2.98 8.71
C PRO A 91 -13.66 -4.08 9.12
N ALA A 92 -12.37 -3.83 8.86
CA ALA A 92 -11.29 -4.72 9.26
C ALA A 92 -10.59 -4.19 10.51
N THR A 93 -10.18 -5.10 11.39
CA THR A 93 -9.50 -4.78 12.64
C THR A 93 -8.05 -5.23 12.58
N PHE A 94 -7.13 -4.32 12.94
CA PHE A 94 -5.69 -4.55 12.88
C PHE A 94 -4.99 -3.99 14.11
N GLN A 95 -3.90 -4.63 14.52
CA GLN A 95 -2.94 -4.02 15.42
C GLN A 95 -1.98 -3.14 14.61
N VAL A 96 -1.75 -1.89 15.03
CA VAL A 96 -0.98 -0.89 14.27
C VAL A 96 0.47 -1.36 14.00
N SER A 97 1.05 -2.16 14.88
CA SER A 97 2.39 -2.74 14.73
C SER A 97 2.50 -3.94 13.78
N GLN A 98 1.37 -4.53 13.35
CA GLN A 98 1.33 -5.77 12.56
C GLN A 98 0.92 -5.55 11.10
N VAL A 99 0.83 -4.29 10.67
CA VAL A 99 0.50 -3.89 9.29
C VAL A 99 1.73 -3.37 8.56
N ILE A 100 1.61 -3.11 7.26
CA ILE A 100 2.71 -2.58 6.45
C ILE A 100 3.24 -1.26 7.03
N PRO A 101 4.55 -0.95 6.92
CA PRO A 101 5.16 0.20 7.57
C PRO A 101 4.47 1.55 7.29
N GLY A 102 4.01 1.75 6.05
CA GLY A 102 3.27 2.96 5.68
C GLY A 102 1.94 3.11 6.43
N TRP A 103 1.24 2.00 6.70
CA TRP A 103 0.04 2.00 7.54
C TRP A 103 0.36 2.24 9.00
N THR A 104 1.40 1.58 9.53
CA THR A 104 1.85 1.81 10.90
C THR A 104 2.12 3.29 11.14
N GLU A 105 2.84 3.96 10.23
CA GLU A 105 3.11 5.40 10.33
C GLU A 105 1.85 6.27 10.15
N ALA A 106 1.07 6.06 9.07
CA ALA A 106 -0.11 6.86 8.78
C ALA A 106 -1.17 6.80 9.88
N LEU A 107 -1.47 5.61 10.40
CA LEU A 107 -2.52 5.43 11.41
C LEU A 107 -2.21 6.18 12.69
N GLN A 108 -0.95 6.23 13.12
CA GLN A 108 -0.54 7.01 14.29
C GLN A 108 -0.69 8.53 14.11
N LEU A 109 -0.79 9.00 12.87
CA LEU A 109 -1.01 10.41 12.55
C LEU A 109 -2.49 10.75 12.34
N MET A 110 -3.35 9.74 12.22
CA MET A 110 -4.75 9.84 11.83
C MET A 110 -5.68 9.79 13.05
N PRO A 111 -6.33 10.92 13.42
CA PRO A 111 -7.33 10.92 14.49
C PRO A 111 -8.49 9.98 14.15
N ALA A 112 -9.03 9.27 15.14
CA ALA A 112 -10.22 8.45 14.92
C ALA A 112 -11.39 9.29 14.35
N GLY A 113 -12.09 8.71 13.38
CA GLY A 113 -13.13 9.38 12.59
C GLY A 113 -12.61 10.18 11.38
N SER A 114 -11.30 10.27 11.19
CA SER A 114 -10.74 10.83 9.95
C SER A 114 -10.89 9.84 8.80
N THR A 115 -10.82 10.34 7.58
CA THR A 115 -10.65 9.56 6.34
C THR A 115 -9.63 10.22 5.45
#